data_AF-A0A438E9Z7-F1
#
_entry.id   AF-A0A438E9Z7-F1
#
_cell.length_a   1.000
_cell.length_b   1.000
_cell.length_c   1.000
_cell.angle_alpha   90.00
_cell.angle_beta   90.00
_cell.angle_gamma   90.00
#
_symmetry.space_group_name_H-M   'P 1'
#
loop_
_entity.id
_entity.type
_entity.pdbx_description
1 polymer ?
#
loop_
_entity_poly.entity_id
_entity_poly.type
_entity_poly.pdbx_seq_one_letter_code
_entity_poly.pdbx_strand_id
1 'polypeptide(L)'
;MFYSAAFYRLFLMAPKPHRFPQDTVLQSPPKRARTMATESSIKDAFANYTDYLNLLMGKISLPIDAALCGAIWTIVYLGIELFLCPIAGGLLGGTGKSLLLSLLHICGNEKRERVVKASRDITINSKKVIFQVHRISKNNKDEVLDKAVKDLASVTEQHVSRLVKELQGTDFWKLRRAYSPGVQEYVEAATLCNFCKNGTLLILDEINATLLPLSDPSHQPLQINILDYLLGLADLTGELMRLAIGRISDGELEYAEKICGFVRDIYRELTLLAPHMDDNTDMKTKMDTMLQSVMKIENGYFSFSGNRSRKPLLDDQIC
;
A
#
# COMPACT_ATOMS: atom_id res chain seq x y z
N MET A 1 -3.14 70.90 -26.38
CA MET A 1 -2.18 70.19 -27.26
C MET A 1 -2.86 68.93 -27.79
N PHE A 2 -3.15 68.97 -29.09
CA PHE A 2 -3.59 67.95 -30.06
C PHE A 2 -4.35 66.68 -29.61
N TYR A 3 -5.64 66.68 -29.97
CA TYR A 3 -6.49 65.54 -30.38
C TYR A 3 -6.30 65.26 -31.90
N SER A 4 -6.36 64.01 -32.36
CA SER A 4 -6.75 63.59 -33.74
C SER A 4 -6.87 62.05 -33.83
N ALA A 5 -8.07 61.47 -33.94
CA ALA A 5 -8.75 60.96 -35.15
C ALA A 5 -8.27 59.54 -35.57
N ALA A 6 -9.06 58.45 -35.48
CA ALA A 6 -10.32 58.06 -36.15
C ALA A 6 -10.06 57.03 -37.28
N PHE A 7 -10.70 55.85 -37.21
CA PHE A 7 -11.73 55.37 -38.15
C PHE A 7 -11.90 53.83 -38.15
N TYR A 8 -13.17 53.45 -38.16
CA TYR A 8 -13.75 52.11 -38.25
C TYR A 8 -13.46 51.40 -39.59
N ARG A 9 -13.34 50.07 -39.58
CA ARG A 9 -14.00 49.22 -40.61
C ARG A 9 -14.32 47.81 -40.12
N LEU A 10 -15.62 47.60 -39.95
CA LEU A 10 -16.36 46.37 -39.71
C LEU A 10 -16.34 45.51 -41.00
N PHE A 11 -16.02 44.23 -40.92
CA PHE A 11 -16.36 43.25 -41.96
C PHE A 11 -17.08 42.06 -41.34
N LEU A 12 -18.40 42.03 -41.56
CA LEU A 12 -19.30 40.90 -41.38
C LEU A 12 -19.22 40.05 -42.66
N MET A 13 -19.00 38.73 -42.54
CA MET A 13 -19.35 37.78 -43.61
C MET A 13 -19.98 36.52 -43.01
N ALA A 14 -21.22 36.27 -43.44
CA ALA A 14 -22.05 35.11 -43.15
C ALA A 14 -21.99 34.08 -44.31
N PRO A 15 -22.48 32.82 -44.13
CA PRO A 15 -22.00 31.62 -44.82
C PRO A 15 -22.88 31.14 -46.00
N LYS A 16 -22.34 30.34 -46.94
CA LYS A 16 -23.06 29.55 -47.97
C LYS A 16 -22.16 28.40 -48.55
N PRO A 17 -22.67 27.38 -49.26
CA PRO A 17 -23.65 26.35 -48.87
C PRO A 17 -23.19 24.90 -49.22
N HIS A 18 -23.98 23.90 -48.79
CA HIS A 18 -23.82 22.44 -48.93
C HIS A 18 -23.74 21.86 -50.37
N ARG A 19 -23.06 20.69 -50.49
CA ARG A 19 -23.41 19.59 -51.42
C ARG A 19 -23.20 18.22 -50.74
N PHE A 20 -24.22 17.35 -50.83
CA PHE A 20 -24.22 15.92 -50.47
C PHE A 20 -23.57 15.07 -51.57
N PRO A 21 -23.10 13.84 -51.22
CA PRO A 21 -23.65 12.66 -51.89
C PRO A 21 -24.10 11.52 -50.94
N GLN A 22 -25.07 10.75 -51.41
CA GLN A 22 -25.76 9.60 -50.79
C GLN A 22 -24.90 8.33 -50.66
N ASP A 23 -25.12 7.67 -49.51
CA ASP A 23 -25.21 6.24 -49.18
C ASP A 23 -24.43 5.17 -49.97
N THR A 24 -23.61 4.41 -49.24
CA THR A 24 -23.70 2.94 -49.30
C THR A 24 -23.24 2.31 -47.98
N VAL A 25 -24.16 1.57 -47.34
CA VAL A 25 -23.94 0.76 -46.15
C VAL A 25 -23.29 -0.56 -46.56
N LEU A 26 -22.13 -0.90 -45.98
CA LEU A 26 -21.74 -2.30 -45.75
C LEU A 26 -21.01 -2.38 -44.40
N GLN A 27 -21.72 -2.95 -43.43
CA GLN A 27 -21.20 -3.27 -42.11
C GLN A 27 -20.04 -4.26 -42.22
N SER A 28 -18.89 -3.92 -41.63
CA SER A 28 -17.94 -4.92 -41.12
C SER A 28 -17.71 -4.64 -39.63
N PRO A 29 -17.71 -5.67 -38.77
CA PRO A 29 -17.74 -5.47 -37.33
C PRO A 29 -16.38 -4.93 -36.84
N PRO A 30 -16.35 -3.89 -35.98
CA PRO A 30 -15.10 -3.49 -35.36
C PRO A 30 -14.66 -4.61 -34.42
N LYS A 31 -13.42 -5.08 -34.61
CA LYS A 31 -12.73 -6.00 -33.71
C LYS A 31 -12.84 -5.45 -32.28
N ARG A 32 -13.59 -6.17 -31.46
CA ARG A 32 -13.78 -5.91 -30.03
C ARG A 32 -12.39 -5.84 -29.38
N ALA A 33 -11.99 -4.66 -28.95
CA ALA A 33 -10.84 -4.49 -28.07
C ALA A 33 -11.11 -5.35 -26.83
N ARG A 34 -10.22 -6.31 -26.57
CA ARG A 34 -10.29 -7.19 -25.42
C ARG A 34 -9.97 -6.33 -24.20
N THR A 35 -10.98 -5.94 -23.44
CA THR A 35 -10.81 -5.36 -22.10
C THR A 35 -10.02 -6.37 -21.28
N MET A 36 -8.78 -6.04 -20.94
CA MET A 36 -7.90 -6.93 -20.19
C MET A 36 -8.33 -6.96 -18.72
N ALA A 37 -8.32 -8.16 -18.15
CA ALA A 37 -8.91 -8.52 -16.86
C ALA A 37 -8.13 -7.98 -15.66
N THR A 38 -8.27 -6.69 -15.34
CA THR A 38 -7.76 -6.11 -14.07
C THR A 38 -8.78 -6.22 -12.94
N GLU A 39 -10.07 -6.11 -13.25
CA GLU A 39 -11.14 -6.05 -12.25
C GLU A 39 -11.31 -7.37 -11.48
N SER A 40 -11.15 -8.53 -12.13
CA SER A 40 -11.28 -9.82 -11.43
C SER A 40 -10.08 -10.05 -10.49
N SER A 41 -8.85 -9.79 -10.92
CA SER A 41 -7.66 -10.12 -10.12
C SER A 41 -7.58 -9.36 -8.79
N ILE A 42 -8.05 -8.11 -8.75
CA ILE A 42 -8.11 -7.35 -7.49
C ILE A 42 -9.24 -7.88 -6.61
N LYS A 43 -10.44 -8.06 -7.17
CA LYS A 43 -11.58 -8.63 -6.42
C LYS A 43 -11.27 -10.00 -5.83
N ASP A 44 -10.62 -10.86 -6.61
CA ASP A 44 -10.20 -12.21 -6.19
C ASP A 44 -9.16 -12.13 -5.07
N ALA A 45 -8.23 -11.18 -5.12
CA ALA A 45 -7.26 -10.95 -4.04
C ALA A 45 -7.92 -10.46 -2.74
N PHE A 46 -8.93 -9.58 -2.85
CA PHE A 46 -9.62 -9.00 -1.71
C PHE A 46 -10.73 -9.90 -1.13
N ALA A 47 -11.32 -10.80 -1.91
CA ALA A 47 -12.31 -11.76 -1.43
C ALA A 47 -11.75 -12.64 -0.29
N ASN A 48 -10.52 -13.12 -0.45
CA ASN A 48 -9.83 -13.91 0.57
C ASN A 48 -9.59 -13.12 1.87
N TYR A 49 -9.44 -11.79 1.78
CA TYR A 49 -9.23 -10.93 2.94
C TYR A 49 -10.50 -10.70 3.74
N THR A 50 -11.64 -10.54 3.08
CA THR A 50 -12.95 -10.44 3.75
C THR A 50 -13.23 -11.71 4.54
N ASP A 51 -13.00 -12.88 3.95
CA ASP A 51 -13.18 -14.17 4.63
C ASP A 51 -12.19 -14.36 5.80
N TYR A 52 -10.94 -13.92 5.65
CA TYR A 52 -9.95 -13.98 6.72
C TYR A 52 -10.25 -13.02 7.87
N LEU A 53 -10.68 -11.78 7.59
CA LEU A 53 -11.11 -10.83 8.62
C LEU A 53 -12.35 -11.35 9.34
N ASN A 54 -13.31 -11.93 8.62
CA ASN A 54 -14.48 -12.58 9.21
C ASN A 54 -14.08 -13.80 10.07
N LEU A 55 -13.06 -14.57 9.67
CA LEU A 55 -12.53 -15.69 10.46
C LEU A 55 -11.78 -15.21 11.71
N LEU A 56 -11.03 -14.11 11.61
CA LEU A 56 -10.33 -13.48 12.73
C LEU A 56 -11.33 -12.89 13.74
N MET A 57 -12.33 -12.16 13.26
CA MET A 57 -13.42 -11.56 14.04
C MET A 57 -14.36 -12.62 14.64
N GLY A 58 -14.62 -13.71 13.90
CA GLY A 58 -15.40 -14.86 14.37
C GLY A 58 -14.69 -15.65 15.48
N LYS A 59 -13.35 -15.70 15.46
CA LYS A 59 -12.53 -16.25 16.55
C LYS A 59 -12.42 -15.32 17.77
N ILE A 60 -12.78 -14.03 17.62
CA ILE A 60 -12.82 -13.02 18.70
C ILE A 60 -14.26 -12.86 19.26
N SER A 61 -15.25 -13.65 18.80
CA SER A 61 -16.60 -13.69 19.40
C SER A 61 -16.73 -14.61 20.63
N LEU A 62 -15.65 -14.85 21.36
CA LEU A 62 -15.76 -15.28 22.76
C LEU A 62 -15.83 -14.01 23.61
N PRO A 63 -16.72 -13.94 24.63
CA PRO A 63 -16.87 -12.74 25.44
C PRO A 63 -15.59 -12.60 26.29
N ILE A 64 -14.61 -11.87 25.77
CA ILE A 64 -13.45 -11.46 26.56
C ILE A 64 -13.94 -10.25 27.35
N ASP A 65 -14.57 -10.57 28.47
CA ASP A 65 -14.82 -9.63 29.55
C ASP A 65 -13.52 -8.86 29.79
N ALA A 66 -13.53 -7.53 29.73
CA ALA A 66 -12.33 -6.70 29.85
C ALA A 66 -11.57 -6.98 31.17
N ALA A 67 -12.27 -7.55 32.16
CA ALA A 67 -11.69 -8.08 33.40
C ALA A 67 -10.81 -9.33 33.18
N LEU A 68 -11.14 -10.21 32.24
CA LEU A 68 -10.35 -11.41 31.93
C LEU A 68 -9.08 -11.06 31.15
N CYS A 69 -9.11 -10.05 30.28
CA CYS A 69 -7.91 -9.59 29.58
C CYS A 69 -6.93 -8.90 30.57
N GLY A 70 -7.46 -8.11 31.52
CA GLY A 70 -6.68 -7.56 32.63
C GLY A 70 -6.15 -8.65 33.58
N ALA A 71 -6.94 -9.68 33.87
CA ALA A 71 -6.53 -10.80 34.72
C ALA A 71 -5.52 -11.71 34.01
N ILE A 72 -5.64 -11.98 32.71
CA ILE A 72 -4.66 -12.74 31.92
C ILE A 72 -3.38 -11.92 31.74
N TRP A 73 -3.47 -10.61 31.54
CA TRP A 73 -2.29 -9.74 31.54
C TRP A 73 -1.58 -9.78 32.89
N THR A 74 -2.34 -9.75 34.00
CA THR A 74 -1.79 -9.84 35.36
C THR A 74 -1.27 -11.25 35.68
N ILE A 75 -1.92 -12.32 35.22
CA ILE A 75 -1.52 -13.73 35.42
C ILE A 75 -0.35 -14.10 34.50
N VAL A 76 -0.18 -13.49 33.33
CA VAL A 76 1.00 -13.67 32.48
C VAL A 76 2.19 -12.87 33.03
N TYR A 77 1.95 -11.69 33.62
CA TYR A 77 2.99 -10.90 34.29
C TYR A 77 3.37 -11.45 35.68
N LEU A 78 2.44 -12.04 36.44
CA LEU A 78 2.71 -12.77 37.68
C LEU A 78 3.13 -14.23 37.44
N GLY A 79 2.69 -14.86 36.36
CA GLY A 79 2.91 -16.29 36.07
C GLY A 79 4.32 -16.60 35.57
N ILE A 80 5.09 -15.59 35.19
CA ILE A 80 6.54 -15.70 34.97
C ILE A 80 7.28 -16.02 36.29
N GLU A 81 6.67 -15.81 37.47
CA GLU A 81 7.24 -16.30 38.74
C GLU A 81 7.13 -17.82 38.94
N LEU A 82 6.24 -18.52 38.23
CA LEU A 82 5.87 -19.91 38.56
C LEU A 82 6.28 -20.98 37.54
N PHE A 83 6.73 -20.63 36.33
CA PHE A 83 7.05 -21.65 35.30
C PHE A 83 8.53 -21.83 34.96
N LEU A 84 9.44 -21.08 35.60
CA LEU A 84 10.90 -21.28 35.49
C LEU A 84 11.54 -21.81 36.78
N CYS A 85 10.83 -22.63 37.54
CA CYS A 85 11.45 -23.29 38.68
C CYS A 85 10.82 -24.65 38.99
N PRO A 86 11.43 -25.74 38.49
CA PRO A 86 11.59 -26.88 39.39
C PRO A 86 12.96 -27.55 39.35
N ILE A 87 14.05 -26.82 39.03
CA ILE A 87 15.43 -27.37 39.24
C ILE A 87 16.35 -26.40 40.01
N ALA A 88 16.03 -25.10 40.12
CA ALA A 88 16.86 -24.11 40.85
C ALA A 88 16.20 -23.53 42.12
N GLY A 89 15.12 -24.16 42.61
CA GLY A 89 14.28 -23.62 43.70
C GLY A 89 14.89 -23.65 45.10
N GLY A 90 16.11 -24.15 45.24
CA GLY A 90 16.78 -24.27 46.54
C GLY A 90 17.82 -23.19 46.86
N LEU A 91 18.25 -22.35 45.90
CA LEU A 91 19.52 -21.62 46.09
C LEU A 91 19.53 -20.09 45.91
N LEU A 92 18.43 -19.43 45.55
CA LEU A 92 18.44 -17.97 45.34
C LEU A 92 17.36 -17.28 46.17
N GLY A 93 17.80 -16.54 47.20
CA GLY A 93 16.95 -15.65 48.00
C GLY A 93 16.36 -14.50 47.16
N GLY A 94 15.41 -13.74 47.74
CA GLY A 94 14.56 -12.76 47.05
C GLY A 94 15.27 -11.67 46.22
N THR A 95 16.56 -11.40 46.48
CA THR A 95 17.39 -10.50 45.66
C THR A 95 17.77 -11.11 44.30
N GLY A 96 17.91 -12.44 44.20
CA GLY A 96 18.23 -13.14 42.95
C GLY A 96 17.08 -13.15 41.94
N LYS A 97 15.83 -13.23 42.41
CA LYS A 97 14.63 -13.13 41.54
C LYS A 97 14.47 -11.74 40.92
N SER A 98 14.70 -10.67 41.71
CA SER A 98 14.65 -9.29 41.25
C SER A 98 15.73 -8.97 40.20
N LEU A 99 16.94 -9.51 40.39
CA LEU A 99 18.03 -9.37 39.41
C LEU A 99 17.71 -10.11 38.10
N LEU A 100 17.15 -11.32 38.18
CA LEU A 100 16.78 -12.11 37.02
C LEU A 100 15.66 -11.43 36.20
N LEU A 101 14.65 -10.86 36.86
CA LEU A 101 13.57 -10.11 36.21
C LEU A 101 14.09 -8.83 35.54
N SER A 102 15.03 -8.13 36.19
CA SER A 102 15.68 -6.95 35.63
C SER A 102 16.52 -7.31 34.40
N LEU A 103 17.28 -8.41 34.45
CA LEU A 103 18.06 -8.92 33.32
C LEU A 103 17.16 -9.37 32.16
N LEU A 104 16.03 -10.01 32.43
CA LEU A 104 15.05 -10.39 31.40
C LEU A 104 14.46 -9.17 30.70
N HIS A 105 14.12 -8.13 31.47
CA HIS A 105 13.58 -6.87 30.94
C HIS A 105 14.62 -6.12 30.09
N ILE A 106 15.89 -6.08 30.53
CA ILE A 106 16.99 -5.50 29.76
C ILE A 106 17.18 -6.26 28.45
N CYS A 107 17.24 -7.59 28.48
CA CYS A 107 17.41 -8.43 27.29
C CYS A 107 16.24 -8.28 26.29
N GLY A 108 15.01 -8.16 26.78
CA GLY A 108 13.83 -7.90 25.94
C GLY A 108 13.88 -6.53 25.25
N ASN A 109 14.35 -5.50 25.96
CA ASN A 109 14.52 -4.16 25.42
C ASN A 109 15.62 -4.10 24.34
N GLU A 110 16.74 -4.81 24.53
CA GLU A 110 17.79 -4.90 23.51
C GLU A 110 17.31 -5.55 22.22
N LYS A 111 16.52 -6.64 22.29
CA LYS A 111 15.92 -7.27 21.11
C LYS A 111 14.99 -6.31 20.39
N ARG A 112 14.11 -5.61 21.12
CA ARG A 112 13.22 -4.60 20.55
C ARG A 112 14.00 -3.49 19.84
N GLU A 113 15.07 -2.99 20.42
CA GLU A 113 15.92 -1.98 19.78
C GLU A 113 16.57 -2.45 18.49
N ARG A 114 17.07 -3.69 18.44
CA ARG A 114 17.61 -4.27 17.20
C ARG A 114 16.56 -4.40 16.12
N VAL A 115 15.34 -4.82 16.47
CA VAL A 115 14.19 -4.88 15.53
C VAL A 115 13.82 -3.49 15.02
N VAL A 116 13.76 -2.48 15.89
CA VAL A 116 13.50 -1.08 15.47
C VAL A 116 14.58 -0.59 14.50
N LYS A 117 15.85 -0.89 14.76
CA LYS A 117 16.96 -0.53 13.86
C LYS A 117 16.81 -1.22 12.50
N ALA A 118 16.56 -2.54 12.48
CA ALA A 118 16.32 -3.28 11.24
C ALA A 118 15.11 -2.73 10.46
N SER A 119 14.02 -2.41 11.16
CA SER A 119 12.84 -1.78 10.56
C SER A 119 13.14 -0.43 9.92
N ARG A 120 13.94 0.41 10.58
CA ARG A 120 14.33 1.72 10.05
C ARG A 120 15.19 1.58 8.79
N ASP A 121 16.12 0.61 8.78
CA ASP A 121 16.95 0.33 7.61
C ASP A 121 16.06 -0.11 6.43
N ILE A 122 15.04 -0.95 6.66
CA ILE A 122 14.06 -1.31 5.63
C ILE A 122 13.34 -0.05 5.12
N THR A 123 12.76 0.77 6.01
CA THR A 123 12.06 2.01 5.62
C THR A 123 12.94 2.91 4.76
N ILE A 124 14.18 3.16 5.18
CA ILE A 124 15.09 4.07 4.47
C ILE A 124 15.38 3.55 3.06
N ASN A 125 15.62 2.25 2.89
CA ASN A 125 16.00 1.71 1.59
C ASN A 125 14.78 1.46 0.69
N SER A 126 13.62 1.09 1.25
CA SER A 126 12.34 1.07 0.51
C SER A 126 11.99 2.45 -0.06
N LYS A 127 12.19 3.52 0.72
CA LYS A 127 12.04 4.91 0.22
C LYS A 127 12.96 5.22 -0.97
N LYS A 128 14.21 4.75 -0.94
CA LYS A 128 15.13 4.93 -2.07
C LYS A 128 14.63 4.22 -3.31
N VAL A 129 14.05 3.02 -3.17
CA VAL A 129 13.41 2.30 -4.28
C VAL A 129 12.23 3.11 -4.84
N ILE A 130 11.34 3.61 -3.97
CA ILE A 130 10.20 4.45 -4.37
C ILE A 130 10.69 5.69 -5.14
N PHE A 131 11.69 6.41 -4.60
CA PHE A 131 12.29 7.56 -5.29
C PHE A 131 12.96 7.19 -6.61
N GLN A 132 13.53 5.99 -6.73
CA GLN A 132 14.08 5.51 -7.99
C GLN A 132 12.97 5.28 -9.02
N VAL A 133 11.84 4.68 -8.63
CA VAL A 133 10.66 4.50 -9.51
C VAL A 133 10.11 5.84 -10.00
N HIS A 134 10.08 6.87 -9.15
CA HIS A 134 9.62 8.22 -9.56
C HIS A 134 10.49 8.91 -10.62
N ARG A 135 11.66 8.36 -10.96
CA ARG A 135 12.52 8.84 -12.06
C ARG A 135 12.10 8.32 -13.43
N ILE A 136 11.06 7.46 -13.50
CA ILE A 136 10.51 6.98 -14.76
C ILE A 136 10.07 8.16 -15.60
N SER A 137 10.46 8.12 -16.87
CA SER A 137 10.03 8.98 -17.96
C SER A 137 9.74 8.12 -19.19
N LYS A 138 9.19 8.73 -20.25
CA LYS A 138 8.86 8.05 -21.51
C LYS A 138 10.02 7.27 -22.14
N ASN A 139 11.27 7.73 -21.94
CA ASN A 139 12.43 7.21 -22.66
C ASN A 139 13.32 6.27 -21.84
N ASN A 140 13.14 6.20 -20.52
CA ASN A 140 14.03 5.46 -19.62
C ASN A 140 13.29 4.49 -18.68
N LYS A 141 12.00 4.22 -18.96
CA LYS A 141 11.14 3.42 -18.09
C LYS A 141 11.76 2.07 -17.73
N ASP A 142 12.22 1.32 -18.72
CA ASP A 142 12.73 -0.04 -18.52
C ASP A 142 14.04 -0.03 -17.72
N GLU A 143 14.98 0.87 -18.03
CA GLU A 143 16.24 1.01 -17.30
C GLU A 143 16.02 1.39 -15.82
N VAL A 144 15.14 2.37 -15.59
CA VAL A 144 14.80 2.84 -14.23
C VAL A 144 14.13 1.73 -13.43
N LEU A 145 13.22 0.96 -14.05
CA LEU A 145 12.53 -0.15 -13.41
C LEU A 145 13.46 -1.33 -13.12
N ASP A 146 14.34 -1.70 -14.05
CA ASP A 146 15.32 -2.76 -13.82
C ASP A 146 16.24 -2.42 -12.65
N LYS A 147 16.64 -1.15 -12.52
CA LYS A 147 17.39 -0.69 -11.36
C LYS A 147 16.55 -0.75 -10.08
N ALA A 148 15.31 -0.24 -10.09
CA ALA A 148 14.44 -0.27 -8.91
C ALA A 148 14.16 -1.71 -8.43
N VAL A 149 13.95 -2.65 -9.34
CA VAL A 149 13.75 -4.07 -9.02
C VAL A 149 15.00 -4.69 -8.41
N LYS A 150 16.19 -4.37 -8.93
CA LYS A 150 17.47 -4.81 -8.33
C LYS A 150 17.68 -4.21 -6.93
N ASP A 151 17.38 -2.92 -6.77
CA ASP A 151 17.47 -2.24 -5.48
C ASP A 151 16.49 -2.87 -4.47
N LEU A 152 15.26 -3.19 -4.88
CA LEU A 152 14.27 -3.90 -4.04
C LEU A 152 14.71 -5.32 -3.65
N ALA A 153 15.33 -6.06 -4.58
CA ALA A 153 15.92 -7.36 -4.28
C ALA A 153 17.02 -7.22 -3.21
N SER A 154 17.89 -6.20 -3.33
CA SER A 154 18.88 -5.89 -2.31
C SER A 154 18.26 -5.54 -0.94
N VAL A 155 17.14 -4.80 -0.92
CA VAL A 155 16.40 -4.54 0.33
C VAL A 155 15.93 -5.84 0.97
N THR A 156 15.41 -6.76 0.16
CA THR A 156 14.92 -8.06 0.61
C THR A 156 16.06 -8.91 1.19
N GLU A 157 17.14 -9.05 0.44
CA GLU A 157 18.29 -9.90 0.79
C GLU A 157 19.11 -9.37 1.97
N GLN A 158 19.22 -8.04 2.14
CA GLN A 158 20.08 -7.44 3.16
C GLN A 158 19.31 -6.98 4.40
N HIS A 159 18.16 -6.34 4.23
CA HIS A 159 17.45 -5.67 5.33
C HIS A 159 16.28 -6.49 5.84
N VAL A 160 15.46 -7.05 4.95
CA VAL A 160 14.36 -7.93 5.36
C VAL A 160 14.92 -9.21 5.96
N SER A 161 15.96 -9.81 5.36
CA SER A 161 16.63 -10.99 5.94
C SER A 161 17.18 -10.74 7.35
N ARG A 162 17.73 -9.53 7.61
CA ARG A 162 18.20 -9.13 8.95
C ARG A 162 17.03 -9.03 9.93
N LEU A 163 15.92 -8.43 9.52
CA LEU A 163 14.70 -8.39 10.33
C LEU A 163 14.21 -9.81 10.66
N VAL A 164 14.16 -10.70 9.66
CA VAL A 164 13.77 -12.12 9.85
C VAL A 164 14.67 -12.79 10.89
N LYS A 165 15.98 -12.59 10.82
CA LYS A 165 16.94 -13.12 11.81
C LYS A 165 16.70 -12.59 13.23
N GLU A 166 16.46 -11.29 13.38
CA GLU A 166 16.17 -10.70 14.69
C GLU A 166 14.80 -11.14 15.26
N LEU A 167 13.86 -11.48 14.37
CA LEU A 167 12.53 -11.96 14.75
C LEU A 167 12.47 -13.47 15.04
N GLN A 168 13.54 -14.24 14.79
CA GLN A 168 13.57 -15.68 15.09
C GLN A 168 13.10 -15.94 16.54
N GLY A 169 12.10 -16.83 16.67
CA GLY A 169 11.37 -17.12 17.92
C GLY A 169 9.85 -16.89 17.84
N THR A 170 9.15 -16.96 18.97
CA THR A 170 7.67 -16.95 19.07
C THR A 170 7.04 -15.57 19.30
N ASP A 171 7.81 -14.48 19.22
CA ASP A 171 7.39 -13.14 19.67
C ASP A 171 6.97 -12.16 18.54
N PHE A 172 6.59 -12.65 17.35
CA PHE A 172 6.21 -11.82 16.20
C PHE A 172 5.15 -10.76 16.56
N TRP A 173 4.09 -11.17 17.26
CA TRP A 173 3.00 -10.30 17.66
C TRP A 173 3.42 -9.24 18.69
N LYS A 174 4.33 -9.58 19.62
CA LYS A 174 4.83 -8.64 20.65
C LYS A 174 5.66 -7.51 20.04
N LEU A 175 6.43 -7.83 19.00
CA LEU A 175 7.33 -6.89 18.34
C LEU A 175 6.72 -6.23 17.10
N ARG A 176 5.46 -6.53 16.75
CA ARG A 176 4.79 -5.96 15.57
C ARG A 176 4.91 -4.45 15.47
N ARG A 177 4.63 -3.73 16.56
CA ARG A 177 4.76 -2.25 16.58
C ARG A 177 6.17 -1.74 16.25
N ALA A 178 7.20 -2.55 16.49
CA ALA A 178 8.59 -2.17 16.24
C ALA A 178 9.00 -2.32 14.76
N TYR A 179 8.44 -3.28 14.03
CA TYR A 179 8.80 -3.56 12.63
C TYR A 179 7.75 -3.17 11.59
N SER A 180 6.50 -3.01 12.01
CA SER A 180 5.36 -2.70 11.16
C SER A 180 5.60 -1.50 10.23
N PRO A 181 6.21 -0.38 10.66
CA PRO A 181 6.53 0.73 9.76
C PRO A 181 7.49 0.36 8.62
N GLY A 182 8.48 -0.49 8.89
CA GLY A 182 9.40 -0.98 7.86
C GLY A 182 8.72 -1.91 6.86
N VAL A 183 7.86 -2.80 7.36
CA VAL A 183 7.11 -3.73 6.52
C VAL A 183 6.10 -3.02 5.63
N GLN A 184 5.37 -2.02 6.15
CA GLN A 184 4.42 -1.23 5.36
C GLN A 184 5.12 -0.52 4.19
N GLU A 185 6.25 0.13 4.45
CA GLU A 185 7.04 0.82 3.42
C GLU A 185 7.64 -0.17 2.39
N TYR A 186 8.03 -1.37 2.84
CA TYR A 186 8.47 -2.43 1.92
C TYR A 186 7.34 -2.91 1.00
N VAL A 187 6.14 -3.12 1.54
CA VAL A 187 4.95 -3.47 0.75
C VAL A 187 4.65 -2.38 -0.28
N GLU A 188 4.67 -1.12 0.13
CA GLU A 188 4.48 0.04 -0.76
C GLU A 188 5.51 0.03 -1.90
N ALA A 189 6.80 -0.12 -1.60
CA ALA A 189 7.85 -0.18 -2.62
C ALA A 189 7.70 -1.38 -3.58
N ALA A 190 7.39 -2.57 -3.04
CA ALA A 190 7.24 -3.78 -3.83
C ALA A 190 6.03 -3.74 -4.77
N THR A 191 4.88 -3.30 -4.25
CA THR A 191 3.64 -3.16 -5.02
C THR A 191 3.75 -2.05 -6.06
N LEU A 192 4.43 -0.94 -5.75
CA LEU A 192 4.71 0.13 -6.71
C LEU A 192 5.58 -0.36 -7.88
N CYS A 193 6.65 -1.09 -7.58
CA CYS A 193 7.51 -1.69 -8.61
C CYS A 193 6.73 -2.66 -9.50
N ASN A 194 5.94 -3.55 -8.89
CA ASN A 194 5.13 -4.52 -9.63
C ASN A 194 4.09 -3.83 -10.51
N PHE A 195 3.38 -2.83 -10.00
CA PHE A 195 2.43 -2.07 -10.81
C PHE A 195 3.12 -1.40 -12.01
N CYS A 196 4.26 -0.74 -11.82
CA CYS A 196 4.93 -0.05 -12.92
C CYS A 196 5.49 -1.00 -14.00
N LYS A 197 5.88 -2.22 -13.60
CA LYS A 197 6.45 -3.25 -14.48
C LYS A 197 5.38 -4.09 -15.17
N ASN A 198 4.39 -4.58 -14.41
CA ASN A 198 3.41 -5.57 -14.85
C ASN A 198 2.02 -4.98 -15.05
N GLY A 199 1.72 -3.81 -14.48
CA GLY A 199 0.39 -3.20 -14.52
C GLY A 199 -0.62 -3.88 -13.60
N THR A 200 -0.17 -4.72 -12.66
CA THR A 200 -1.02 -5.51 -11.76
C THR A 200 -0.70 -5.27 -10.29
N LEU A 201 -1.62 -5.65 -9.42
CA LEU A 201 -1.41 -5.67 -7.98
C LEU A 201 -0.56 -6.88 -7.60
N LEU A 202 0.48 -6.69 -6.78
CA LEU A 202 1.25 -7.77 -6.18
C LEU A 202 0.54 -8.21 -4.89
N ILE A 203 -0.04 -9.40 -4.87
CA ILE A 203 -0.90 -9.84 -3.76
C ILE A 203 -0.09 -10.31 -2.55
N LEU A 204 -0.71 -10.35 -1.37
CA LEU A 204 -0.03 -10.69 -0.11
C LEU A 204 0.69 -12.04 -0.18
N ASP A 205 0.07 -13.05 -0.77
CA ASP A 205 0.64 -14.39 -0.91
C ASP A 205 1.88 -14.40 -1.80
N GLU A 206 1.87 -13.63 -2.89
CA GLU A 206 3.03 -13.46 -3.77
C GLU A 206 4.18 -12.78 -3.04
N ILE A 207 3.91 -11.72 -2.27
CA ILE A 207 4.94 -11.06 -1.46
C ILE A 207 5.50 -12.03 -0.43
N ASN A 208 4.64 -12.71 0.33
CA ASN A 208 5.08 -13.66 1.36
C ASN A 208 5.89 -14.81 0.75
N ALA A 209 5.54 -15.29 -0.44
CA ALA A 209 6.32 -16.31 -1.15
C ALA A 209 7.76 -15.87 -1.42
N THR A 210 8.01 -14.58 -1.70
CA THR A 210 9.37 -14.05 -1.87
C THR A 210 10.18 -14.01 -0.57
N LEU A 211 9.51 -13.99 0.58
CA LEU A 211 10.15 -13.92 1.91
C LEU A 211 10.41 -15.30 2.53
N LEU A 212 9.72 -16.35 2.06
CA LEU A 212 9.91 -17.72 2.55
C LEU A 212 11.38 -18.18 2.52
N PRO A 213 12.17 -17.94 1.45
CA PRO A 213 13.56 -18.39 1.38
C PRO A 213 14.49 -17.70 2.38
N LEU A 214 14.07 -16.58 2.99
CA LEU A 214 14.87 -15.85 3.98
C LEU A 214 14.83 -16.50 5.36
N SER A 215 13.85 -17.39 5.59
CA SER A 215 13.62 -18.02 6.89
C SER A 215 14.34 -19.36 6.97
N ASP A 216 14.87 -19.68 8.15
CA ASP A 216 15.44 -21.00 8.42
C ASP A 216 14.31 -22.05 8.44
N PRO A 217 14.45 -23.22 7.76
CA PRO A 217 13.48 -24.30 7.83
C PRO A 217 13.08 -24.74 9.24
N SER A 218 13.93 -24.51 10.25
CA SER A 218 13.65 -24.87 11.65
C SER A 218 12.75 -23.86 12.38
N HIS A 219 12.43 -22.72 11.78
CA HIS A 219 11.67 -21.64 12.42
C HIS A 219 10.43 -21.26 11.60
N GLN A 220 9.41 -20.72 12.28
CA GLN A 220 8.25 -20.17 11.58
C GLN A 220 8.70 -18.97 10.72
N PRO A 221 8.37 -18.96 9.42
CA PRO A 221 8.78 -17.87 8.54
C PRO A 221 8.07 -16.57 8.91
N LEU A 222 8.74 -15.45 8.65
CA LEU A 222 8.07 -14.16 8.70
C LEU A 222 6.99 -14.12 7.63
N GLN A 223 5.76 -13.87 8.06
CA GLN A 223 4.64 -13.58 7.17
C GLN A 223 4.19 -12.15 7.44
N ILE A 224 4.12 -11.36 6.37
CA ILE A 224 3.50 -10.04 6.41
C ILE A 224 2.04 -10.24 6.80
N ASN A 225 1.63 -9.54 7.85
CA ASN A 225 0.26 -9.56 8.31
C ASN A 225 -0.63 -8.75 7.35
N ILE A 226 -1.87 -9.19 7.19
CA ILE A 226 -2.88 -8.52 6.37
C ILE A 226 -3.02 -7.03 6.68
N LEU A 227 -2.97 -6.65 7.96
CA LEU A 227 -3.07 -5.25 8.37
C LEU A 227 -1.90 -4.41 7.85
N ASP A 228 -0.67 -4.94 7.91
CA ASP A 228 0.52 -4.24 7.40
C ASP A 228 0.51 -4.16 5.87
N TYR A 229 -0.01 -5.20 5.21
CA TYR A 229 -0.21 -5.18 3.76
C TYR A 229 -1.23 -4.11 3.33
N LEU A 230 -2.41 -4.08 3.95
CA LEU A 230 -3.47 -3.11 3.61
C LEU A 230 -3.04 -1.67 3.88
N LEU A 231 -2.33 -1.42 4.98
CA LEU A 231 -1.81 -0.08 5.30
C LEU A 231 -0.75 0.38 4.29
N GLY A 232 0.14 -0.53 3.86
CA GLY A 232 1.11 -0.24 2.79
C GLY A 232 0.45 -0.04 1.42
N LEU A 233 -0.64 -0.76 1.12
CA LEU A 233 -1.44 -0.56 -0.10
C LEU A 233 -2.12 0.80 -0.14
N ALA A 234 -2.57 1.27 1.01
CA ALA A 234 -3.17 2.58 1.10
C ALA A 234 -2.11 3.69 0.87
N ASP A 235 -0.88 3.54 1.37
CA ASP A 235 0.21 4.48 1.06
C ASP A 235 0.65 4.45 -0.41
N LEU A 236 0.70 3.25 -1.01
CA LEU A 236 0.95 3.07 -2.45
C LEU A 236 0.09 3.99 -3.31
N THR A 237 -1.18 4.20 -2.94
CA THR A 237 -2.09 5.07 -3.72
C THR A 237 -1.61 6.53 -3.78
N GLY A 238 -0.94 7.00 -2.73
CA GLY A 238 -0.31 8.32 -2.70
C GLY A 238 0.88 8.42 -3.65
N GLU A 239 1.70 7.37 -3.73
CA GLU A 239 2.84 7.33 -4.67
C GLU A 239 2.37 7.17 -6.12
N LEU A 240 1.33 6.36 -6.37
CA LEU A 240 0.71 6.26 -7.68
C LEU A 240 0.11 7.59 -8.14
N MET A 241 -0.51 8.34 -7.25
CA MET A 241 -0.97 9.70 -7.56
C MET A 241 0.18 10.63 -7.92
N ARG A 242 1.27 10.65 -7.15
CA ARG A 242 2.47 11.44 -7.51
C ARG A 242 3.01 11.06 -8.88
N LEU A 243 3.10 9.76 -9.17
CA LEU A 243 3.53 9.25 -10.47
C LEU A 243 2.59 9.74 -11.57
N ALA A 244 1.27 9.58 -11.39
CA ALA A 244 0.26 9.99 -12.37
C ALA A 244 0.34 11.48 -12.70
N ILE A 245 0.51 12.36 -11.71
CA ILE A 245 0.69 13.80 -11.94
C ILE A 245 1.92 14.08 -12.81
N GLY A 246 3.06 13.43 -12.52
CA GLY A 246 4.26 13.55 -13.35
C GLY A 246 4.02 13.06 -14.79
N ARG A 247 3.29 11.96 -14.96
CA ARG A 247 2.94 11.41 -16.29
C ARG A 247 1.97 12.31 -17.06
N ILE A 248 1.03 12.96 -16.39
CA ILE A 248 0.13 13.96 -17.00
C ILE A 248 0.95 15.13 -17.53
N SER A 249 1.91 15.65 -16.74
CA SER A 249 2.79 16.73 -17.17
C SER A 249 3.63 16.36 -18.40
N ASP A 250 4.03 15.09 -18.53
CA ASP A 250 4.76 14.56 -19.68
C ASP A 250 3.85 14.22 -20.89
N GLY A 251 2.53 14.46 -20.78
CA GLY A 251 1.55 14.19 -21.82
C GLY A 251 1.14 12.72 -21.96
N GLU A 252 1.53 11.85 -21.04
CA GLU A 252 1.21 10.41 -21.03
C GLU A 252 -0.17 10.14 -20.39
N LEU A 253 -1.22 10.74 -20.97
CA LEU A 253 -2.58 10.72 -20.44
C LEU A 253 -3.17 9.31 -20.29
N GLU A 254 -2.90 8.42 -21.25
CA GLU A 254 -3.38 7.03 -21.20
C GLU A 254 -2.79 6.26 -20.00
N TYR A 255 -1.53 6.54 -19.65
CA TYR A 255 -0.90 5.88 -18.51
C TYR A 255 -1.41 6.46 -17.19
N ALA A 256 -1.65 7.77 -17.12
CA ALA A 256 -2.30 8.40 -15.98
C ALA A 256 -3.74 7.89 -15.76
N GLU A 257 -4.51 7.66 -16.83
CA GLU A 257 -5.85 7.07 -16.76
C GLU A 257 -5.80 5.64 -16.20
N LYS A 258 -4.82 4.82 -16.62
CA LYS A 258 -4.59 3.48 -16.05
C LYS A 258 -4.28 3.54 -14.55
N ILE A 259 -3.42 4.47 -14.13
CA ILE A 259 -3.12 4.67 -12.71
C ILE A 259 -4.39 5.06 -11.94
N CYS A 260 -5.18 6.00 -12.47
CA CYS A 260 -6.43 6.43 -11.86
C CYS A 260 -7.43 5.27 -11.73
N GLY A 261 -7.55 4.41 -12.74
CA GLY A 261 -8.36 3.19 -12.67
C GLY A 261 -7.91 2.27 -11.53
N PHE A 262 -6.62 1.98 -11.46
CA PHE A 262 -6.04 1.11 -10.44
C PHE A 262 -6.23 1.65 -9.01
N VAL A 263 -6.01 2.96 -8.78
CA VAL A 263 -6.23 3.58 -7.47
C VAL A 263 -7.72 3.56 -7.08
N ARG A 264 -8.63 3.75 -8.04
CA ARG A 264 -10.08 3.64 -7.79
C ARG A 264 -10.50 2.23 -7.41
N ASP A 265 -9.94 1.21 -8.07
CA ASP A 265 -10.24 -0.17 -7.74
C ASP A 265 -9.77 -0.52 -6.32
N ILE A 266 -8.55 -0.11 -5.93
CA ILE A 266 -8.07 -0.25 -4.54
C ILE A 266 -8.97 0.48 -3.55
N TYR A 267 -9.35 1.73 -3.85
CA TYR A 267 -10.22 2.53 -2.96
C TYR A 267 -11.57 1.86 -2.73
N ARG A 268 -12.20 1.32 -3.79
CA ARG A 268 -13.49 0.63 -3.70
C ARG A 268 -13.41 -0.60 -2.79
N GLU A 269 -12.41 -1.45 -3.01
CA GLU A 269 -12.25 -2.66 -2.20
C GLU A 269 -11.93 -2.34 -0.73
N LEU A 270 -11.04 -1.36 -0.48
CA LEU A 270 -10.73 -0.92 0.88
C LEU A 270 -11.92 -0.24 1.57
N THR A 271 -12.81 0.42 0.84
CA THR A 271 -14.04 1.00 1.42
C THR A 271 -14.94 -0.07 2.01
N LEU A 272 -14.98 -1.26 1.40
CA LEU A 272 -15.74 -2.41 1.93
C LEU A 272 -15.07 -3.02 3.17
N LEU A 273 -13.74 -3.02 3.24
CA LEU A 273 -12.98 -3.63 4.33
C LEU A 273 -12.77 -2.71 5.54
N ALA A 274 -12.54 -1.42 5.33
CA ALA A 274 -12.14 -0.48 6.39
C ALA A 274 -13.08 -0.43 7.61
N PRO A 275 -14.42 -0.56 7.48
CA PRO A 275 -15.32 -0.62 8.63
C PRO A 275 -15.10 -1.84 9.54
N HIS A 276 -14.54 -2.92 9.01
CA HIS A 276 -14.31 -4.19 9.71
C HIS A 276 -12.90 -4.32 10.30
N MET A 277 -12.04 -3.31 10.13
CA MET A 277 -10.68 -3.33 10.69
C MET A 277 -10.66 -2.83 12.14
N ASP A 278 -9.98 -3.57 13.01
CA ASP A 278 -9.69 -3.13 14.38
C ASP A 278 -8.79 -1.88 14.37
N ASP A 279 -8.98 -0.96 15.33
CA ASP A 279 -8.24 0.30 15.45
C ASP A 279 -8.19 1.10 14.13
N ASN A 280 -9.35 1.29 13.50
CA ASN A 280 -9.48 1.89 12.16
C ASN A 280 -9.10 3.37 12.01
N THR A 281 -8.54 4.05 13.01
CA THR A 281 -8.17 5.47 12.93
C THR A 281 -7.15 5.71 11.82
N ASP A 282 -6.08 4.90 11.77
CA ASP A 282 -5.04 5.02 10.74
C ASP A 282 -5.62 4.74 9.35
N MET A 283 -6.45 3.70 9.23
CA MET A 283 -7.09 3.36 7.96
C MET A 283 -8.05 4.47 7.51
N LYS A 284 -8.86 5.06 8.40
CA LYS A 284 -9.75 6.18 8.06
C LYS A 284 -8.98 7.36 7.48
N THR A 285 -7.89 7.79 8.14
CA THR A 285 -7.04 8.87 7.62
C THR A 285 -6.42 8.52 6.27
N LYS A 286 -6.02 7.25 6.07
CA LYS A 286 -5.50 6.77 4.78
C LYS A 286 -6.58 6.72 3.71
N MET A 287 -7.81 6.33 4.03
CA MET A 287 -8.96 6.36 3.12
C MET A 287 -9.27 7.79 2.66
N ASP A 288 -9.28 8.76 3.57
CA ASP A 288 -9.46 10.18 3.24
C ASP A 288 -8.34 10.66 2.30
N THR A 289 -7.10 10.30 2.62
CA THR A 289 -5.92 10.65 1.79
C THR A 289 -5.99 10.00 0.40
N MET A 290 -6.46 8.75 0.31
CA MET A 290 -6.64 8.03 -0.95
C MET A 290 -7.75 8.66 -1.80
N LEU A 291 -8.87 9.09 -1.19
CA LEU A 291 -9.90 9.84 -1.91
C LEU A 291 -9.34 11.14 -2.49
N GLN A 292 -8.57 11.90 -1.70
CA GLN A 292 -7.87 13.09 -2.19
C GLN A 292 -6.87 12.77 -3.31
N SER A 293 -6.26 11.59 -3.27
CA SER A 293 -5.36 11.11 -4.31
C SER A 293 -6.10 10.89 -5.63
N VAL A 294 -7.25 10.21 -5.62
CA VAL A 294 -8.08 10.04 -6.83
C VAL A 294 -8.50 11.39 -7.40
N MET A 295 -9.03 12.28 -6.55
CA MET A 295 -9.48 13.61 -6.98
C MET A 295 -8.35 14.43 -7.65
N LYS A 296 -7.12 14.35 -7.12
CA LYS A 296 -5.97 15.04 -7.70
C LYS A 296 -5.62 14.53 -9.09
N ILE A 297 -5.64 13.22 -9.30
CA ILE A 297 -5.34 12.62 -10.61
C ILE A 297 -6.41 13.03 -11.62
N GLU A 298 -7.69 12.94 -11.25
CA GLU A 298 -8.82 13.31 -12.11
C GLU A 298 -8.80 14.79 -12.49
N ASN A 299 -8.58 15.68 -11.51
CA ASN A 299 -8.48 17.11 -11.75
C ASN A 299 -7.28 17.47 -12.62
N GLY A 300 -6.13 16.80 -12.43
CA GLY A 300 -4.95 16.95 -13.27
C GLY A 300 -5.24 16.56 -14.72
N TYR A 301 -5.91 15.42 -14.91
CA TYR A 301 -6.30 14.93 -16.23
C TYR A 301 -7.27 15.89 -16.94
N PHE A 302 -8.29 16.38 -16.23
CA PHE A 302 -9.28 17.30 -16.78
C PHE A 302 -8.66 18.63 -17.20
N SER A 303 -7.77 19.17 -16.35
CA SER A 303 -7.08 20.43 -16.62
C SER A 303 -6.18 20.35 -17.86
N PHE A 304 -5.49 19.22 -18.04
CA PHE A 304 -4.56 19.04 -19.17
C PHE A 304 -5.25 18.66 -20.49
N SER A 305 -6.30 17.84 -20.44
CA SER A 305 -7.03 17.38 -21.64
C SER A 305 -7.92 18.45 -22.28
N GLY A 306 -8.16 19.58 -21.61
CA GLY A 306 -9.03 20.67 -22.10
C GLY A 306 -10.49 20.28 -22.29
N ASN A 307 -10.86 19.05 -21.93
CA ASN A 307 -12.13 18.43 -22.29
C ASN A 307 -13.17 18.71 -21.20
N ARG A 308 -13.79 19.89 -21.24
CA ARG A 308 -14.76 20.39 -20.22
C ARG A 308 -16.08 19.59 -20.14
N SER A 309 -16.21 18.48 -20.86
CA SER A 309 -17.47 17.77 -21.06
C SER A 309 -17.59 16.45 -20.26
N ARG A 310 -16.52 15.95 -19.62
CA ARG A 310 -16.61 14.83 -18.68
C ARG A 310 -16.70 15.38 -17.25
N LYS A 311 -17.81 15.13 -16.56
CA LYS A 311 -17.92 15.34 -15.11
C LYS A 311 -16.91 14.43 -14.38
N PRO A 312 -16.43 14.83 -13.18
CA PRO A 312 -15.68 13.91 -12.31
C PRO A 312 -16.52 12.64 -12.11
N LEU A 313 -15.94 11.47 -12.34
CA LEU A 313 -16.67 10.19 -12.27
C LEU A 313 -17.05 9.80 -10.82
N LEU A 314 -16.53 10.52 -9.83
CA LEU A 314 -16.82 10.30 -8.41
C LEU A 314 -18.15 10.92 -7.94
N ASP A 315 -18.77 11.84 -8.70
CA ASP A 315 -20.09 12.39 -8.34
C ASP A 315 -21.20 11.32 -8.38
N ASP A 316 -21.01 10.23 -9.14
CA ASP A 316 -22.02 9.17 -9.30
C ASP A 316 -21.82 7.97 -8.33
N GLN A 317 -20.78 7.96 -7.48
CA GLN A 317 -20.47 6.80 -6.61
C GLN A 317 -20.22 7.11 -5.12
N ILE A 318 -20.30 8.38 -4.70
CA ILE A 318 -20.12 8.78 -3.29
C ILE A 318 -21.48 9.14 -2.61
N CYS A 319 -22.60 9.07 -3.33
CA CYS A 319 -23.95 9.15 -2.75
C CYS A 319 -24.57 7.78 -2.49
#